data_AF-A0A4Q3FCW2-F1
#
_entry.id   AF-A0A4Q3FCW2-F1
#
_cell.length_a   1.000
_cell.length_b   1.000
_cell.length_c   1.000
_cell.angle_alpha   90.00
_cell.angle_beta   90.00
_cell.angle_gamma   90.00
#
_symmetry.space_group_name_H-M   'P 1'
#
loop_
_entity.id
_entity.type
_entity.pdbx_description
1 polymer ?
#
loop_
_entity_poly.entity_id
_entity_poly.type
_entity_poly.pdbx_seq_one_letter_code
_entity_poly.pdbx_strand_id
1 'polypeptide(L)'
;MKLPFNLDTVLARIEKAIAAYPKAAMFDLYERGYNTLFEQLISCIISVRTLDETTIPVSLKLFAQARTPEAMLLLSHENLVQLLMGSTFPGQKADTISGISKIAVEQYNGNLPTTFEGLTALKGVGPKCANLALGVAAKLPGISVDKNSRIPNPSAGRSSGLCPPGWLPCTRLCIVITL
;
A
#
# COMPACT_ATOMS: atom_id res chain seq x y z
N MET A 1 17.63 0.88 -34.89
CA MET A 1 17.83 -0.37 -34.12
C MET A 1 17.66 -0.01 -32.64
N LYS A 2 16.70 -0.59 -31.92
CA LYS A 2 16.56 -0.31 -30.46
C LYS A 2 17.72 -1.01 -29.74
N LEU A 3 18.41 -0.28 -28.85
CA LEU A 3 19.44 -0.87 -28.00
C LEU A 3 18.84 -2.01 -27.16
N PRO A 4 19.58 -3.11 -26.92
CA PRO A 4 19.10 -4.18 -26.07
C PRO A 4 18.85 -3.65 -24.66
N PHE A 5 17.62 -3.77 -24.18
CA PHE A 5 17.23 -3.38 -22.84
C PHE A 5 17.60 -4.49 -21.86
N ASN A 6 18.74 -4.35 -21.18
CA ASN A 6 19.18 -5.30 -20.16
C ASN A 6 18.51 -4.95 -18.82
N LEU A 7 17.61 -5.83 -18.37
CA LEU A 7 16.82 -5.63 -17.15
C LEU A 7 17.70 -5.57 -15.90
N ASP A 8 18.70 -6.44 -15.79
CA ASP A 8 19.59 -6.52 -14.61
C ASP A 8 20.35 -5.21 -14.40
N THR A 9 20.83 -4.63 -15.50
CA THR A 9 21.54 -3.34 -15.49
C THR A 9 20.60 -2.22 -15.04
N VAL A 10 19.33 -2.27 -15.43
CA VAL A 10 18.33 -1.27 -15.04
C VAL A 10 17.99 -1.42 -13.56
N LEU A 11 17.73 -2.64 -13.08
CA LEU A 11 17.42 -2.91 -11.68
C LEU A 11 18.57 -2.49 -10.75
N ALA A 12 19.82 -2.85 -11.08
CA ALA A 12 20.99 -2.45 -10.30
C ALA A 12 21.16 -0.92 -10.22
N ARG A 13 20.86 -0.20 -11.31
CA ARG A 13 20.89 1.27 -11.32
C ARG A 13 19.77 1.87 -10.49
N ILE A 14 18.56 1.31 -10.55
CA ILE A 14 17.42 1.74 -9.74
C ILE A 14 17.75 1.53 -8.27
N GLU A 15 18.23 0.34 -7.88
CA GLU A 15 18.60 0.02 -6.50
C GLU A 15 19.61 1.03 -5.94
N LYS A 16 20.68 1.31 -6.68
CA LYS A 16 21.68 2.32 -6.29
C LYS A 16 21.07 3.72 -6.17
N ALA A 17 20.18 4.10 -7.08
CA ALA A 17 19.56 5.42 -7.07
C ALA A 17 18.57 5.60 -5.92
N ILE A 18 17.87 4.54 -5.49
CA ILE A 18 16.87 4.61 -4.43
C ILE A 18 17.44 4.40 -3.03
N ALA A 19 18.71 3.97 -2.90
CA ALA A 19 19.34 3.61 -1.62
C ALA A 19 19.31 4.73 -0.56
N ALA A 20 19.29 6.00 -0.97
CA ALA A 20 19.24 7.15 -0.06
C ALA A 20 17.82 7.52 0.40
N TYR A 21 16.78 6.93 -0.19
CA TYR A 21 15.40 7.26 0.11
C TYR A 21 14.85 6.37 1.24
N PRO A 22 13.95 6.89 2.09
CA PRO A 22 13.31 6.08 3.12
C PRO A 22 12.52 4.93 2.49
N LYS A 23 12.54 3.79 3.18
CA LYS A 23 11.77 2.60 2.81
C LYS A 23 10.29 2.94 2.68
N ALA A 24 9.62 2.27 1.75
CA ALA A 24 8.18 2.39 1.62
C ALA A 24 7.50 1.84 2.89
N ALA A 25 6.33 2.40 3.23
CA ALA A 25 5.63 2.12 4.49
C ALA A 25 5.46 0.62 4.81
N MET A 26 5.18 -0.20 3.79
CA MET A 26 4.93 -1.65 3.95
C MET A 26 6.17 -2.42 4.39
N PHE A 27 7.33 -2.08 3.82
CA PHE A 27 8.61 -2.69 4.22
C PHE A 27 9.03 -2.23 5.61
N ASP A 28 8.83 -0.95 5.94
CA ASP A 28 9.09 -0.42 7.28
C ASP A 28 8.20 -1.09 8.33
N LEU A 29 6.90 -1.24 8.05
CA LEU A 29 5.96 -1.95 8.93
C LEU A 29 6.30 -3.44 9.06
N TYR A 30 6.75 -4.08 7.98
CA TYR A 30 7.22 -5.47 8.02
C TYR A 30 8.40 -5.64 8.99
N GLU A 31 9.39 -4.75 8.94
CA GLU A 31 10.55 -4.76 9.83
C GLU A 31 10.18 -4.49 11.30
N ARG A 32 9.09 -3.74 11.53
CA ARG A 32 8.51 -3.55 12.87
C ARG A 32 7.70 -4.75 13.37
N GLY A 33 7.66 -5.84 12.60
CA GLY A 33 7.00 -7.08 12.96
C GLY A 33 5.54 -7.18 12.52
N TYR A 34 5.03 -6.23 11.72
CA TYR A 34 3.70 -6.31 11.11
C TYR A 34 3.76 -7.07 9.79
N ASN A 35 3.97 -8.38 9.85
CA ASN A 35 4.33 -9.22 8.71
C ASN A 35 3.19 -10.11 8.19
N THR A 36 1.99 -10.05 8.78
CA THR A 36 0.88 -10.88 8.30
C THR A 36 0.28 -10.31 7.00
N LEU A 37 -0.31 -11.19 6.19
CA LEU A 37 -0.95 -10.77 4.93
C LEU A 37 -2.09 -9.77 5.19
N PHE A 38 -2.83 -9.98 6.28
CA PHE A 38 -3.89 -9.07 6.69
C PHE A 38 -3.35 -7.67 7.03
N GLU A 39 -2.33 -7.58 7.88
CA GLU A 39 -1.69 -6.30 8.23
C GLU A 39 -1.19 -5.55 6.99
N GLN A 40 -0.45 -6.25 6.12
CA GLN A 40 0.12 -5.66 4.92
C GLN A 40 -0.96 -5.19 3.94
N LEU A 41 -2.07 -5.93 3.84
CA LEU A 41 -3.21 -5.52 3.02
C LEU A 41 -3.90 -4.29 3.61
N ILE A 42 -4.19 -4.27 4.92
CA ILE A 42 -4.83 -3.14 5.58
C ILE A 42 -3.96 -1.88 5.48
N SER A 43 -2.65 -1.99 5.73
CA SER A 43 -1.71 -0.88 5.54
C SER A 43 -1.66 -0.41 4.07
N CYS A 44 -1.82 -1.32 3.10
CA CYS A 44 -1.98 -0.90 1.71
C CYS A 44 -3.25 -0.10 1.46
N ILE A 45 -4.40 -0.50 2.03
CA ILE A 45 -5.64 0.27 1.94
C ILE A 45 -5.47 1.65 2.59
N ILE A 46 -4.77 1.74 3.73
CA ILE A 46 -4.46 3.02 4.38
C ILE A 46 -3.58 3.90 3.47
N SER A 47 -2.61 3.32 2.75
CA SER A 47 -1.73 4.05 1.82
C SER A 47 -2.44 4.63 0.60
N VAL A 48 -3.65 4.16 0.27
CA VAL A 48 -4.37 4.66 -0.90
C VAL A 48 -4.63 6.15 -0.73
N ARG A 49 -4.05 6.95 -1.65
CA ARG A 49 -4.14 8.43 -1.64
C ARG A 49 -3.59 9.07 -0.35
N THR A 50 -2.70 8.40 0.37
CA THR A 50 -2.12 8.90 1.63
C THR A 50 -0.61 8.69 1.60
N LEU A 51 0.15 9.68 2.07
CA LEU A 51 1.61 9.63 2.07
C LEU A 51 2.11 8.57 3.06
N ASP A 52 3.29 8.00 2.80
CA ASP A 52 3.90 6.99 3.67
C ASP A 52 4.14 7.54 5.09
N GLU A 53 4.55 8.81 5.21
CA GLU A 53 4.76 9.53 6.47
C GLU A 53 3.51 9.58 7.36
N THR A 54 2.32 9.51 6.75
CA THR A 54 1.03 9.43 7.46
C THR A 54 0.56 8.00 7.59
N THR A 55 0.83 7.15 6.61
CA THR A 55 0.39 5.75 6.57
C THR A 55 1.00 4.93 7.71
N ILE A 56 2.30 5.12 7.99
CA ILE A 56 3.00 4.41 9.06
C ILE A 56 2.36 4.71 10.43
N PRO A 57 2.27 5.96 10.91
CA PRO A 57 1.71 6.23 12.24
C PRO A 57 0.22 5.86 12.34
N VAL A 58 -0.57 6.02 11.28
CA VAL A 58 -1.98 5.60 11.27
C VAL A 58 -2.10 4.07 11.37
N SER A 59 -1.27 3.32 10.64
CA SER A 59 -1.25 1.85 10.73
C SER A 59 -0.83 1.39 12.13
N LEU A 60 0.22 1.98 12.71
CA LEU A 60 0.67 1.67 14.07
C LEU A 60 -0.42 1.92 15.10
N LYS A 61 -1.10 3.07 15.02
CA LYS A 61 -2.21 3.44 15.90
C LYS A 61 -3.36 2.43 15.79
N LEU A 62 -3.71 2.03 14.57
CA LEU A 62 -4.75 1.03 14.33
C LEU A 62 -4.35 -0.34 14.90
N PHE A 63 -3.15 -0.83 14.56
CA PHE A 63 -2.68 -2.16 14.97
C PHE A 63 -2.38 -2.28 16.46
N ALA A 64 -2.17 -1.17 17.16
CA ALA A 64 -2.11 -1.17 18.62
C ALA A 64 -3.47 -1.51 19.28
N GLN A 65 -4.58 -1.27 18.58
CA GLN A 65 -5.94 -1.56 19.07
C GLN A 65 -6.49 -2.86 18.49
N ALA A 66 -6.34 -3.05 17.18
CA ALA A 66 -6.84 -4.22 16.48
C ALA A 66 -5.86 -4.61 15.37
N ARG A 67 -5.34 -5.83 15.46
CA ARG A 67 -4.33 -6.35 14.52
C ARG A 67 -4.83 -7.54 13.69
N THR A 68 -5.87 -8.24 14.17
CA THR A 68 -6.47 -9.40 13.49
C THR A 68 -7.85 -9.05 12.92
N PRO A 69 -8.37 -9.81 11.94
CA PRO A 69 -9.73 -9.61 11.44
C PRO A 69 -10.80 -9.62 12.53
N GLU A 70 -10.70 -10.53 13.50
CA GLU A 70 -11.63 -10.65 14.62
C GLU A 70 -11.58 -9.40 15.50
N ALA A 71 -10.37 -8.94 15.85
CA ALA A 71 -10.20 -7.73 16.63
C ALA A 71 -10.71 -6.48 15.90
N MET A 72 -10.56 -6.42 14.58
CA MET A 72 -11.08 -5.31 13.77
C MET A 72 -12.61 -5.26 13.77
N LEU A 73 -13.27 -6.41 13.80
CA LEU A 73 -14.74 -6.50 13.85
C LEU A 73 -15.32 -6.13 15.23
N LEU A 74 -14.51 -6.18 16.29
CA LEU A 74 -14.92 -5.72 17.62
C LEU A 74 -14.93 -4.19 17.73
N LEU A 75 -14.25 -3.47 16.82
CA LEU A 75 -14.27 -2.02 16.80
C LEU A 75 -15.59 -1.51 16.20
N SER A 76 -16.20 -0.51 16.84
CA SER A 76 -17.30 0.22 16.22
C SER A 76 -16.81 0.96 14.98
N HIS A 77 -17.71 1.18 14.01
CA HIS A 77 -17.38 1.94 12.81
C HIS A 77 -16.82 3.34 13.16
N GLU A 78 -17.44 4.02 14.12
CA GLU A 78 -16.99 5.33 14.61
C GLU A 78 -15.56 5.27 15.17
N ASN A 79 -15.25 4.28 16.00
CA ASN A 79 -13.90 4.10 16.54
C ASN A 79 -12.89 3.82 15.43
N LEU A 80 -13.24 2.97 14.46
CA LEU A 80 -12.36 2.67 13.33
C LEU A 80 -12.08 3.92 12.49
N VAL A 81 -13.09 4.74 12.21
CA VAL A 81 -12.92 6.04 11.55
C VAL A 81 -11.99 6.94 12.34
N GLN A 82 -12.16 7.05 13.67
CA GLN A 82 -11.31 7.86 14.54
C GLN A 82 -9.85 7.36 14.57
N LEU A 83 -9.61 6.05 14.49
CA LEU A 83 -8.26 5.49 14.38
C LEU A 83 -7.60 5.85 13.05
N LEU A 84 -8.39 5.91 11.97
CA LEU A 84 -7.94 6.25 10.61
C LEU A 84 -7.86 7.75 10.33
N MET A 85 -8.27 8.60 11.27
CA MET A 85 -8.18 10.06 11.15
C MET A 85 -6.73 10.50 10.89
N GLY A 86 -6.58 11.42 9.94
CA GLY A 86 -5.29 11.85 9.38
C GLY A 86 -4.99 11.21 8.02
N SER A 87 -5.57 10.04 7.71
CA SER A 87 -5.55 9.50 6.36
C SER A 87 -6.63 10.14 5.48
N THR A 88 -6.45 10.09 4.15
CA THR A 88 -7.44 10.59 3.19
C THR A 88 -8.63 9.64 3.12
N PHE A 89 -9.86 10.16 3.21
CA PHE A 89 -11.13 9.41 3.18
C PHE A 89 -11.24 8.29 4.24
N PRO A 90 -11.18 8.63 5.55
CA PRO A 90 -11.17 7.62 6.62
C PRO A 90 -12.46 6.79 6.69
N GLY A 91 -13.62 7.36 6.36
CA GLY A 91 -14.91 6.63 6.32
C GLY A 91 -14.91 5.46 5.33
N GLN A 92 -14.56 5.73 4.06
CA GLN A 92 -14.51 4.69 3.02
C GLN A 92 -13.46 3.61 3.33
N LYS A 93 -12.35 4.01 3.96
CA LYS A 93 -11.32 3.07 4.42
C LYS A 93 -11.85 2.20 5.55
N ALA A 94 -12.55 2.77 6.53
CA ALA A 94 -13.18 2.01 7.61
C ALA A 94 -14.18 0.97 7.07
N ASP A 95 -15.03 1.36 6.12
CA ASP A 95 -15.98 0.44 5.46
C ASP A 95 -15.26 -0.71 4.75
N THR A 96 -14.20 -0.38 4.01
CA THR A 96 -13.40 -1.37 3.27
C THR A 96 -12.70 -2.33 4.23
N ILE A 97 -12.06 -1.83 5.27
CA ILE A 97 -11.34 -2.63 6.27
C ILE A 97 -12.31 -3.54 7.03
N SER A 98 -13.47 -3.02 7.46
CA SER A 98 -14.51 -3.80 8.13
C SER A 98 -15.06 -4.90 7.21
N GLY A 99 -15.32 -4.59 5.95
CA GLY A 99 -15.78 -5.55 4.95
C GLY A 99 -14.77 -6.68 4.69
N ILE A 100 -13.48 -6.35 4.54
CA ILE A 100 -12.40 -7.33 4.40
C ILE A 100 -12.30 -8.20 5.65
N SER A 101 -12.36 -7.60 6.83
CA SER A 101 -12.28 -8.31 8.12
C SER A 101 -13.42 -9.32 8.26
N LYS A 102 -14.64 -8.91 7.87
CA LYS A 102 -15.83 -9.77 7.89
C LYS A 102 -15.65 -10.98 6.96
N ILE A 103 -15.25 -10.74 5.71
CA ILE A 103 -15.01 -11.81 4.75
C ILE A 103 -13.89 -12.75 5.22
N ALA A 104 -12.81 -12.21 5.79
CA ALA A 104 -11.70 -13.00 6.32
C ALA A 104 -12.17 -13.97 7.40
N VAL A 105 -13.01 -13.52 8.34
CA VAL A 105 -13.57 -14.37 9.40
C VAL A 105 -14.58 -15.38 8.84
N GLU A 106 -15.55 -14.91 8.06
CA GLU A 106 -16.69 -15.74 7.61
C GLU A 106 -16.29 -16.80 6.57
N GLN A 107 -15.40 -16.46 5.63
CA GLN A 107 -15.09 -17.33 4.49
C GLN A 107 -13.73 -18.01 4.61
N TYR A 108 -12.80 -17.41 5.36
CA TYR A 108 -11.42 -17.88 5.42
C TYR A 108 -10.91 -18.14 6.85
N ASN A 109 -11.82 -18.20 7.84
CA ASN A 109 -11.51 -18.53 9.23
C ASN A 109 -10.34 -17.68 9.79
N GLY A 110 -10.37 -16.38 9.50
CA GLY A 110 -9.39 -15.38 9.95
C GLY A 110 -8.14 -15.26 9.06
N ASN A 111 -7.95 -16.12 8.05
CA ASN A 111 -6.73 -16.16 7.25
C ASN A 111 -6.99 -15.86 5.78
N LEU A 112 -6.64 -14.67 5.30
CA LEU A 112 -6.83 -14.29 3.89
C LEU A 112 -6.11 -15.25 2.92
N PRO A 113 -6.68 -15.49 1.72
CA PRO A 113 -6.07 -16.35 0.72
C PRO A 113 -4.75 -15.75 0.22
N THR A 114 -3.72 -16.59 0.12
CA THR A 114 -2.40 -16.24 -0.44
C THR A 114 -2.38 -16.30 -1.97
N THR A 115 -3.46 -15.88 -2.62
CA THR A 115 -3.60 -15.86 -4.08
C THR A 115 -4.01 -14.47 -4.57
N PHE A 116 -3.53 -14.10 -5.75
CA PHE A 116 -3.85 -12.80 -6.34
C PHE A 116 -5.35 -12.66 -6.63
N GLU A 117 -5.96 -13.71 -7.18
CA GLU A 117 -7.39 -13.80 -7.49
C GLU A 117 -8.22 -13.69 -6.20
N GLY A 118 -7.79 -14.37 -5.13
CA GLY A 118 -8.48 -14.33 -3.85
C GLY A 118 -8.48 -12.95 -3.22
N LEU A 119 -7.34 -12.24 -3.26
CA LEU A 119 -7.26 -10.88 -2.73
C LEU A 119 -7.98 -9.86 -3.61
N THR A 120 -7.89 -9.95 -4.93
CA THR A 120 -8.55 -9.01 -5.84
C THR A 120 -10.07 -9.20 -5.93
N ALA A 121 -10.58 -10.35 -5.50
CA ALA A 121 -12.02 -10.56 -5.32
C ALA A 121 -12.60 -9.75 -4.14
N LEU A 122 -11.75 -9.32 -3.19
CA LEU A 122 -12.19 -8.50 -2.06
C LEU A 122 -12.53 -7.09 -2.52
N LYS A 123 -13.74 -6.61 -2.17
CA LYS A 123 -14.19 -5.26 -2.51
C LYS A 123 -13.21 -4.22 -1.91
N GLY A 124 -12.71 -3.33 -2.77
CA GLY A 124 -11.76 -2.28 -2.38
C GLY A 124 -10.29 -2.68 -2.50
N VAL A 125 -9.98 -3.94 -2.81
CA VAL A 125 -8.60 -4.40 -3.06
C VAL A 125 -8.31 -4.38 -4.56
N GLY A 126 -7.45 -3.44 -4.97
CA GLY A 126 -6.96 -3.37 -6.35
C GLY A 126 -5.72 -4.23 -6.61
N PRO A 127 -5.34 -4.43 -7.89
CA PRO A 127 -4.15 -5.23 -8.28
C PRO A 127 -2.85 -4.78 -7.60
N LYS A 128 -2.67 -3.46 -7.41
CA LYS A 128 -1.51 -2.89 -6.70
C LYS A 128 -1.44 -3.39 -5.27
N CYS A 129 -2.56 -3.35 -4.55
CA CYS A 129 -2.55 -3.75 -3.14
C CYS A 129 -2.45 -5.26 -2.95
N ALA A 130 -3.07 -6.05 -3.83
CA ALA A 130 -2.92 -7.49 -3.82
C ALA A 130 -1.44 -7.90 -4.04
N ASN A 131 -0.81 -7.41 -5.12
CA ASN A 131 0.59 -7.73 -5.40
C ASN A 131 1.53 -7.24 -4.30
N LEU A 132 1.29 -6.05 -3.74
CA LEU A 132 2.16 -5.50 -2.71
C LEU A 132 2.07 -6.30 -1.41
N ALA A 133 0.85 -6.64 -0.98
CA ALA A 133 0.64 -7.40 0.24
C ALA A 133 1.19 -8.84 0.09
N LEU A 134 0.95 -9.50 -1.04
CA LEU A 134 1.50 -10.84 -1.32
C LEU A 134 3.02 -10.83 -1.42
N GLY A 135 3.59 -9.80 -2.07
CA GLY A 135 5.02 -9.66 -2.21
C GLY A 135 5.72 -9.44 -0.86
N VAL A 136 5.17 -8.57 -0.01
CA VAL A 136 5.80 -8.24 1.27
C VAL A 136 5.54 -9.33 2.32
N ALA A 137 4.30 -9.80 2.48
CA ALA A 137 3.95 -10.77 3.52
C ALA A 137 4.26 -12.23 3.12
N ALA A 138 3.90 -12.61 1.89
CA ALA A 138 4.00 -13.99 1.42
C ALA A 138 5.23 -14.28 0.55
N LYS A 139 6.07 -13.26 0.29
CA LYS A 139 7.29 -13.36 -0.55
C LYS A 139 6.99 -13.91 -1.95
N LEU A 140 5.81 -13.62 -2.48
CA LEU A 140 5.43 -14.04 -3.83
C LEU A 140 5.90 -12.99 -4.85
N PRO A 141 6.53 -13.42 -5.94
CA PRO A 141 7.05 -12.49 -6.93
C PRO A 141 5.91 -11.72 -7.60
N GLY A 142 6.05 -10.40 -7.71
CA GLY A 142 4.99 -9.56 -8.23
C GLY A 142 5.43 -8.13 -8.47
N ILE A 143 4.87 -7.50 -9.51
CA ILE A 143 5.09 -6.08 -9.79
C ILE A 143 3.86 -5.32 -9.32
N SER A 144 4.06 -4.46 -8.32
CA SER A 144 3.03 -3.55 -7.83
C SER A 144 3.16 -2.21 -8.51
N VAL A 145 2.20 -1.86 -9.38
CA VAL A 145 2.19 -0.59 -10.12
C VAL A 145 1.04 0.28 -9.64
N ASP A 146 1.34 1.46 -9.10
CA ASP A 146 0.32 2.46 -8.79
C ASP A 146 -0.03 3.28 -10.05
N LYS A 147 -1.27 3.13 -10.53
CA LYS A 147 -1.78 3.87 -11.69
C LYS A 147 -2.19 5.31 -11.36
N ASN A 148 -2.16 5.72 -10.09
CA ASN A 148 -2.43 7.10 -9.71
C ASN A 148 -1.28 8.07 -10.05
N SER A 149 -0.12 7.55 -10.50
CA SER A 149 0.90 8.38 -11.11
C SER A 149 0.44 8.82 -12.50
N ARG A 150 -0.08 10.05 -12.60
CA ARG A 150 -0.08 10.77 -13.87
C ARG A 150 1.40 10.96 -14.23
N ILE A 151 1.97 10.07 -15.06
CA ILE A 151 3.32 10.28 -15.61
C ILE A 151 3.24 11.60 -16.39
N PRO A 152 3.92 12.68 -15.97
CA PRO A 152 3.88 13.91 -16.74
C PRO A 152 4.48 13.61 -18.11
N ASN A 153 3.64 13.71 -19.14
CA ASN A 153 4.09 13.61 -20.52
C ASN A 153 5.01 14.82 -20.81
N PRO A 154 6.31 14.62 -21.16
CA PRO A 154 7.22 15.73 -21.37
C PRO A 154 6.81 16.66 -22.53
N SER A 155 5.87 16.26 -23.40
CA SER A 155 5.36 17.07 -24.50
C SER A 155 4.10 17.89 -24.19
N ALA A 156 3.51 17.76 -23.00
CA ALA A 156 2.38 18.59 -22.59
C ALA A 156 2.88 19.84 -21.86
N GLY A 157 2.70 21.00 -22.49
CA GLY A 157 3.17 22.30 -22.00
C GLY A 157 2.85 22.56 -20.52
N ARG A 158 3.84 23.13 -19.81
CA ARG A 158 3.72 23.55 -18.41
C ARG A 158 2.65 24.64 -18.30
N SER A 159 1.44 24.29 -17.88
CA SER A 159 0.58 25.26 -17.20
C SER A 159 0.95 25.27 -15.72
N SER A 160 1.41 26.44 -15.30
CA SER A 160 1.82 26.80 -13.95
C SER A 160 0.73 26.52 -12.91
N GLY A 161 0.97 25.56 -12.03
CA GLY A 161 0.33 25.43 -10.73
C GLY A 161 1.42 25.23 -9.68
N LEU A 162 1.70 26.29 -8.92
CA LEU A 162 2.78 26.34 -7.95
C LEU A 162 2.61 25.25 -6.87
N CYS A 163 3.58 24.34 -6.76
CA CYS A 163 3.84 23.65 -5.51
C CYS A 163 4.66 24.60 -4.61
N PRO A 164 4.28 24.81 -3.33
CA PRO A 164 5.06 25.63 -2.42
C PRO A 164 6.47 25.04 -2.20
N PRO A 165 7.48 25.88 -1.95
CA PRO A 165 8.86 25.43 -1.77
C PRO A 165 8.97 24.59 -0.49
N GLY A 166 9.28 23.30 -0.64
CA GLY A 166 9.41 22.33 0.46
C GLY A 166 8.71 20.99 0.22
N TRP A 167 7.84 20.90 -0.79
CA TRP A 167 7.19 19.65 -1.18
C TRP A 167 8.03 18.91 -2.23
N LEU A 168 8.53 17.72 -1.89
CA LEU A 168 9.16 16.79 -2.83
C LEU A 168 8.19 16.48 -3.99
N PRO A 169 8.69 16.32 -5.22
CA PRO A 169 7.85 16.15 -6.40
C PRO A 169 6.92 14.93 -6.21
N CYS A 170 5.62 15.15 -6.47
CA CYS A 170 4.50 14.19 -6.42
C CYS A 170 4.63 12.93 -7.31
N THR A 171 5.85 12.52 -7.66
CA THR A 171 6.15 11.37 -8.51
C THR A 171 7.02 10.36 -7.77
N ARG A 172 6.50 9.78 -6.67
CA ARG A 172 6.96 8.45 -6.28
C ARG A 172 6.17 7.43 -7.07
N LEU A 173 6.75 7.00 -8.19
CA LEU A 173 6.37 5.74 -8.81
C LEU A 173 6.81 4.63 -7.84
N CYS A 174 5.94 4.21 -6.94
CA CYS A 174 6.20 3.03 -6.12
C CYS A 174 6.02 1.78 -6.99
N ILE A 175 6.98 1.54 -7.90
CA ILE A 175 7.17 0.18 -8.43
C ILE A 175 7.88 -0.57 -7.31
N VAL A 176 7.09 -1.27 -6.52
CA VAL A 176 7.65 -2.28 -5.62
C VAL A 176 7.76 -3.56 -6.43
N ILE A 177 8.99 -3.91 -6.78
CA ILE A 177 9.31 -5.21 -7.34
C ILE A 177 9.71 -6.08 -6.16
N THR A 178 8.84 -7.00 -5.78
CA THR A 178 9.21 -8.11 -4.92
C THR A 178 9.69 -9.21 -5.86
N LEU A 179 11.03 -9.37 -5.92
CA LEU A 179 11.72 -10.45 -6.63
C LEU A 179 12.08 -11.57 -5.65
#